data_AF-A0A352UZQ5-F1
#
_entry.id   AF-A0A352UZQ5-F1
#
_cell.length_a   1.000
_cell.length_b   1.000
_cell.length_c   1.000
_cell.angle_alpha   90.00
_cell.angle_beta   90.00
_cell.angle_gamma   90.00
#
_symmetry.space_group_name_H-M   'P 1'
#
loop_
_entity.id
_entity.type
_entity.pdbx_description
1 polymer ?
#
loop_
_entity_poly.entity_id
_entity_poly.type
_entity_poly.pdbx_seq_one_letter_code
_entity_poly.pdbx_strand_id
1 'polypeptide(L)'
;RGCGVRMVLSEEAEEVVLLDPAGAYDVAIDPIDGSGSIGIGAPLGMLFSILPAAPEGFLRPGRAIVAAGYASFGHSLDFGFSLGDGVHVATFDAALGDFRLVHRGLTLAPQAKTIAYNASNERHWPEGLQAWARDLRAGKDGPRGRDFNMRWLAAAVGELHRILLQGGAFLYPADRRRGYENGRLRLIYEAGPIAFLIEQAGGRATDGVTPILDLLPTGHHAHTALIFGASDEVEIIGRSLSAA
;
A
#
# COMPACT_ATOMS: atom_id res chain seq x y z
N ARG A 1 11.00 -2.99 28.33
CA ARG A 1 10.08 -1.96 27.77
C ARG A 1 8.67 -2.49 27.96
N GLY A 2 7.71 -1.67 28.38
CA GLY A 2 6.31 -2.12 28.46
C GLY A 2 5.86 -2.64 27.09
N CYS A 3 5.23 -3.81 27.07
CA CYS A 3 4.59 -4.39 25.90
C CYS A 3 3.09 -4.18 26.04
N GLY A 4 2.40 -3.69 25.00
CA GLY A 4 0.96 -3.46 25.06
C GLY A 4 0.47 -2.46 24.01
N VAL A 5 -0.78 -2.62 23.60
CA VAL A 5 -1.47 -1.73 22.66
C VAL A 5 -2.35 -0.77 23.44
N ARG A 6 -2.12 0.53 23.26
CA ARG A 6 -2.87 1.58 23.93
C ARG A 6 -4.22 1.79 23.32
N MET A 7 -4.26 1.98 22.00
CA MET A 7 -5.50 2.17 21.26
C MET A 7 -5.40 1.61 19.85
N VAL A 8 -6.57 1.33 19.27
CA VAL A 8 -6.71 0.81 17.92
C VAL A 8 -7.58 1.74 17.09
N LEU A 9 -7.11 2.10 15.90
CA LEU A 9 -7.91 2.71 14.85
C LEU A 9 -8.20 1.63 13.79
N SER A 10 -9.47 1.37 13.52
CA SER A 10 -9.91 0.36 12.56
C SER A 10 -10.71 1.00 11.43
N GLU A 11 -10.60 0.46 10.22
CA GLU A 11 -11.47 0.86 9.09
C GLU A 11 -12.96 0.72 9.44
N GLU A 12 -13.33 -0.38 10.10
CA GLU A 12 -14.69 -0.73 10.51
C GLU A 12 -15.21 0.00 11.77
N ALA A 13 -14.45 0.96 12.33
CA ALA A 13 -14.82 1.70 13.53
C ALA A 13 -14.73 3.21 13.29
N GLU A 14 -15.81 3.95 13.58
CA GLU A 14 -15.84 5.42 13.42
C GLU A 14 -14.92 6.13 14.41
N GLU A 15 -14.81 5.60 15.63
CA GLU A 15 -14.03 6.17 16.71
C GLU A 15 -12.82 5.29 17.05
N VAL A 16 -11.78 5.92 17.57
CA VAL A 16 -10.60 5.22 18.07
C VAL A 16 -10.94 4.46 19.35
N VAL A 17 -10.58 3.17 19.38
CA VAL A 17 -10.87 2.29 20.51
C VAL A 17 -9.68 2.28 21.47
N LEU A 18 -9.87 2.84 22.67
CA LEU A 18 -8.89 2.76 23.76
C LEU A 18 -8.93 1.36 24.40
N LEU A 19 -7.79 0.69 24.45
CA LEU A 19 -7.64 -0.65 25.04
C LEU A 19 -6.95 -0.61 26.41
N ASP A 20 -5.72 -0.08 26.45
CA ASP A 20 -4.92 0.04 27.68
C ASP A 20 -4.20 1.39 27.74
N PRO A 21 -4.62 2.33 28.62
CA PRO A 21 -3.96 3.63 28.74
C PRO A 21 -2.44 3.57 28.98
N ALA A 22 -1.92 2.48 29.54
CA ALA A 22 -0.49 2.27 29.78
C ALA A 22 0.26 1.58 28.62
N GLY A 23 -0.46 1.22 27.55
CA GLY A 23 0.11 0.60 26.36
C GLY A 23 1.20 1.46 25.72
N ALA A 24 2.23 0.80 25.20
CA ALA A 24 3.39 1.47 24.61
C ALA A 24 3.22 1.81 23.12
N TYR A 25 2.19 1.26 22.46
CA TYR A 25 1.99 1.36 21.02
C TYR A 25 0.53 1.64 20.66
N ASP A 26 0.32 2.40 19.59
CA ASP A 26 -0.97 2.55 18.91
C ASP A 26 -0.95 1.70 17.64
N VAL A 27 -2.09 1.08 17.30
CA VAL A 27 -2.21 0.21 16.12
C VAL A 27 -3.30 0.72 15.20
N ALA A 28 -2.98 0.93 13.93
CA ALA A 28 -3.98 1.22 12.89
C ALA A 28 -4.14 -0.02 12.01
N ILE A 29 -5.39 -0.41 11.70
CA ILE A 29 -5.70 -1.68 11.03
C ILE A 29 -6.82 -1.52 10.00
N ASP A 30 -6.60 -2.11 8.82
CA ASP A 30 -7.67 -2.53 7.92
C ASP A 30 -7.85 -4.05 8.12
N PRO A 31 -8.94 -4.50 8.77
CA PRO A 31 -9.13 -5.91 9.07
C PRO A 31 -9.38 -6.74 7.81
N ILE A 32 -9.90 -6.14 6.73
CA ILE A 32 -10.22 -6.85 5.49
C ILE A 32 -10.17 -5.94 4.25
N ASP A 33 -8.97 -5.63 3.78
CA ASP A 33 -8.76 -4.98 2.48
C ASP A 33 -9.22 -5.89 1.33
N GLY A 34 -9.84 -5.27 0.33
CA GLY A 34 -10.47 -6.00 -0.78
C GLY A 34 -11.81 -6.64 -0.42
N SER A 35 -12.47 -6.20 0.66
CA SER A 35 -13.78 -6.71 1.13
C SER A 35 -14.85 -6.80 0.04
N GLY A 36 -14.84 -5.90 -0.94
CA GLY A 36 -15.74 -5.95 -2.11
C GLY A 36 -15.61 -7.22 -2.96
N SER A 37 -14.56 -8.02 -2.75
CA SER A 37 -14.30 -9.29 -3.43
C SER A 37 -14.56 -10.53 -2.55
N ILE A 38 -15.14 -10.34 -1.35
CA ILE A 38 -15.59 -11.47 -0.53
C ILE A 38 -16.59 -12.32 -1.32
N GLY A 39 -16.39 -13.63 -1.32
CA GLY A 39 -17.28 -14.60 -1.97
C GLY A 39 -16.98 -14.91 -3.43
N ILE A 40 -16.05 -14.20 -4.09
CA ILE A 40 -15.67 -14.49 -5.50
C ILE A 40 -14.27 -15.12 -5.65
N GLY A 41 -13.57 -15.36 -4.54
CA GLY A 41 -12.26 -16.04 -4.53
C GLY A 41 -11.07 -15.17 -4.97
N ALA A 42 -11.24 -13.84 -5.00
CA ALA A 42 -10.11 -12.93 -5.21
C ALA A 42 -9.22 -12.84 -3.96
N PRO A 43 -7.92 -12.53 -4.10
CA PRO A 43 -7.05 -12.31 -2.95
C PRO A 43 -7.50 -11.07 -2.18
N LEU A 44 -7.83 -11.28 -0.90
CA LEU A 44 -8.13 -10.23 0.09
C LEU A 44 -6.98 -10.22 1.11
N GLY A 45 -7.05 -9.36 2.12
CA GLY A 45 -6.06 -9.38 3.17
C GLY A 45 -6.33 -8.42 4.31
N MET A 46 -5.38 -8.33 5.21
CA MET A 46 -5.37 -7.39 6.33
C MET A 46 -4.14 -6.50 6.19
N LEU A 47 -4.24 -5.24 6.58
CA LEU A 47 -3.13 -4.29 6.67
C LEU A 47 -3.06 -3.74 8.09
N PHE A 48 -1.86 -3.54 8.62
CA PHE A 48 -1.71 -2.85 9.89
C PHE A 48 -0.38 -2.11 10.01
N SER A 49 -0.40 -1.03 10.79
CA SER A 49 0.80 -0.30 11.20
C SER A 49 0.85 -0.11 12.71
N ILE A 50 2.06 -0.05 13.25
CA ILE A 50 2.36 0.10 14.66
C ILE A 50 3.16 1.38 14.86
N LEU A 51 2.70 2.19 15.79
CA LEU A 51 3.20 3.52 16.12
C LEU A 51 3.51 3.56 17.62
N PRO A 52 4.61 4.18 18.08
CA PRO A 52 4.82 4.39 19.51
C PRO A 52 3.71 5.30 20.07
N ALA A 53 3.16 4.95 21.23
CA ALA A 53 2.14 5.76 21.89
C ALA A 53 2.63 7.21 22.09
N ALA A 54 1.85 8.18 21.62
CA ALA A 54 2.12 9.61 21.81
C ALA A 54 0.82 10.43 21.93
N PRO A 55 0.85 11.65 22.49
CA PRO A 55 -0.34 12.48 22.67
C PRO A 55 -1.13 12.73 21.37
N GLU A 56 -0.46 12.79 20.22
CA GLU A 56 -1.05 13.03 18.91
C GLU A 56 -1.82 11.82 18.35
N GLY A 57 -1.63 10.63 18.95
CA GLY A 57 -2.21 9.37 18.48
C GLY A 57 -1.84 9.09 17.02
N PHE A 58 -2.86 8.94 16.17
CA PHE A 58 -2.71 8.62 14.74
C PHE A 58 -2.57 9.85 13.84
N LEU A 59 -2.81 11.07 14.33
CA LEU A 59 -2.80 12.30 13.51
C LEU A 59 -1.39 12.88 13.38
N ARG A 60 -0.47 12.07 12.85
CA ARG A 60 0.93 12.40 12.64
C ARG A 60 1.48 11.70 11.39
N PRO A 61 2.62 12.16 10.83
CA PRO A 61 3.16 11.55 9.61
C PRO A 61 3.46 10.06 9.76
N GLY A 62 3.29 9.31 8.67
CA GLY A 62 3.59 7.89 8.59
C GLY A 62 5.06 7.54 8.90
N ARG A 63 5.98 8.52 8.85
CA ARG A 63 7.36 8.37 9.35
C ARG A 63 7.45 7.94 10.83
N ALA A 64 6.39 8.09 11.61
CA ALA A 64 6.33 7.61 12.99
C ALA A 64 6.02 6.11 13.12
N ILE A 65 5.72 5.41 12.02
CA ILE A 65 5.52 3.96 12.01
C ILE A 65 6.86 3.28 12.33
N VAL A 66 6.84 2.35 13.29
CA VAL A 66 8.01 1.55 13.70
C VAL A 66 7.95 0.10 13.24
N ALA A 67 6.75 -0.38 12.91
CA ALA A 67 6.53 -1.67 12.30
C ALA A 67 5.23 -1.63 11.49
N ALA A 68 5.18 -2.39 10.41
CA ALA A 68 3.95 -2.60 9.65
C ALA A 68 3.92 -4.01 9.11
N GLY A 69 2.73 -4.47 8.75
CA GLY A 69 2.57 -5.75 8.11
C GLY A 69 1.24 -5.90 7.42
N TYR A 70 1.10 -7.06 6.79
CA TYR A 70 -0.09 -7.48 6.11
C TYR A 70 -0.26 -8.99 6.21
N ALA A 71 -1.51 -9.44 6.13
CA ALA A 71 -1.82 -10.83 5.81
C ALA A 71 -2.46 -10.86 4.42
N SER A 72 -2.01 -11.76 3.54
CA SER A 72 -2.65 -12.02 2.26
C SER A 72 -3.41 -13.34 2.32
N PHE A 73 -4.69 -13.29 1.97
CA PHE A 73 -5.60 -14.43 1.93
C PHE A 73 -5.76 -14.89 0.48
N GLY A 74 -4.74 -15.58 -0.02
CA GLY A 74 -4.71 -16.12 -1.38
C GLY A 74 -4.89 -17.64 -1.39
N HIS A 75 -4.13 -18.31 -2.26
CA HIS A 75 -3.99 -19.77 -2.22
C HIS A 75 -3.34 -20.28 -0.92
N SER A 76 -2.55 -19.43 -0.29
CA SER A 76 -1.88 -19.57 1.00
C SER A 76 -2.27 -18.41 1.91
N LEU A 77 -2.04 -18.60 3.22
CA LEU A 77 -2.04 -17.51 4.18
C LEU A 77 -0.61 -17.01 4.35
N ASP A 78 -0.31 -15.86 3.77
CA ASP A 78 1.00 -15.23 3.84
C ASP A 78 0.97 -14.00 4.73
N PHE A 79 1.99 -13.86 5.57
CA PHE A 79 2.18 -12.75 6.48
C PHE A 79 3.47 -12.02 6.13
N GLY A 80 3.34 -10.83 5.55
CA GLY A 80 4.48 -9.98 5.24
C GLY A 80 4.62 -8.85 6.26
N PHE A 81 5.83 -8.56 6.71
CA PHE A 81 6.06 -7.57 7.76
C PHE A 81 7.44 -6.94 7.67
N SER A 82 7.57 -5.79 8.33
CA SER A 82 8.84 -5.12 8.60
C SER A 82 8.84 -4.51 9.99
N LEU A 83 10.00 -4.58 10.66
CA LEU A 83 10.27 -3.92 11.94
C LEU A 83 11.24 -2.72 11.78
N GLY A 84 11.37 -2.21 10.55
CA GLY A 84 12.30 -1.12 10.20
C GLY A 84 13.66 -1.55 9.68
N ASP A 85 13.88 -2.85 9.47
CA ASP A 85 15.10 -3.42 8.87
C ASP A 85 14.76 -4.44 7.78
N GLY A 86 14.25 -3.93 6.67
CA GLY A 86 13.86 -4.75 5.51
C GLY A 86 12.49 -5.43 5.66
N VAL A 87 12.07 -6.13 4.61
CA VAL A 87 10.76 -6.80 4.54
C VAL A 87 10.93 -8.32 4.54
N HIS A 88 10.09 -8.99 5.31
CA HIS A 88 10.05 -10.43 5.49
C HIS A 88 8.67 -10.96 5.12
N VAL A 89 8.59 -12.18 4.59
CA VAL A 89 7.32 -12.87 4.33
C VAL A 89 7.38 -14.28 4.90
N ALA A 90 6.37 -14.62 5.70
CA ALA A 90 6.16 -15.95 6.23
C ALA A 90 4.86 -16.55 5.69
N THR A 91 4.84 -17.86 5.45
CA THR A 91 3.65 -18.59 5.01
C THR A 91 3.16 -19.49 6.13
N PHE A 92 1.85 -19.54 6.37
CA PHE A 92 1.26 -20.43 7.37
C PHE A 92 1.36 -21.89 6.92
N ASP A 93 1.97 -22.72 7.76
CA ASP A 93 2.07 -24.17 7.58
C ASP A 93 0.99 -24.84 8.43
N ALA A 94 -0.09 -25.30 7.78
CA ALA A 94 -1.22 -25.90 8.48
C ALA A 94 -0.87 -27.23 9.18
N ALA A 95 0.18 -27.94 8.75
CA ALA A 95 0.60 -29.17 9.41
C ALA A 95 1.31 -28.89 10.74
N LEU A 96 1.97 -27.73 10.85
CA LEU A 96 2.66 -27.29 12.06
C LEU A 96 1.81 -26.34 12.92
N GLY A 97 0.78 -25.71 12.33
CA GLY A 97 0.00 -24.66 12.99
C GLY A 97 0.79 -23.39 13.23
N ASP A 98 1.81 -23.10 12.42
CA ASP A 98 2.75 -21.99 12.62
C ASP A 98 3.19 -21.33 11.31
N PHE A 99 3.68 -20.10 11.38
CA PHE A 99 4.21 -19.36 10.25
C PHE A 99 5.69 -19.68 10.02
N ARG A 100 6.04 -20.01 8.77
CA ARG A 100 7.41 -20.28 8.35
C ARG A 100 7.92 -19.15 7.49
N LEU A 101 9.07 -18.59 7.86
CA LEU A 101 9.67 -17.51 7.08
C LEU A 101 10.21 -18.03 5.75
N VAL A 102 9.59 -17.62 4.64
CA VAL A 102 9.89 -18.07 3.28
C VAL A 102 10.74 -17.05 2.50
N HIS A 103 10.61 -15.75 2.81
CA HIS A 103 11.42 -14.69 2.23
C HIS A 103 12.02 -13.80 3.32
N ARG A 104 13.31 -13.50 3.22
CA ARG A 104 14.06 -12.64 4.15
C ARG A 104 14.66 -11.46 3.42
N GLY A 105 14.43 -10.24 3.93
CA GLY A 105 15.05 -9.03 3.38
C GLY A 105 14.73 -8.81 1.91
N LEU A 106 13.45 -8.84 1.55
CA LEU A 106 13.02 -8.59 0.18
C LEU A 106 13.48 -7.22 -0.30
N THR A 107 13.90 -7.15 -1.56
CA THR A 107 14.29 -5.91 -2.23
C THR A 107 13.63 -5.85 -3.60
N LEU A 108 13.02 -4.71 -3.92
CA LEU A 108 12.39 -4.45 -5.20
C LEU A 108 13.43 -4.01 -6.22
N ALA A 109 13.33 -4.54 -7.44
CA ALA A 109 14.03 -3.96 -8.57
C ALA A 109 13.47 -2.55 -8.85
N PRO A 110 14.32 -1.57 -9.22
CA PRO A 110 13.89 -0.19 -9.42
C PRO A 110 12.98 -0.02 -10.67
N GLN A 111 13.06 -0.95 -11.62
CA GLN A 111 12.24 -0.94 -12.83
C GLN A 111 11.02 -1.85 -12.73
N ALA A 112 9.84 -1.32 -13.08
CA ALA A 112 8.61 -2.12 -13.16
C ALA A 112 8.49 -2.92 -14.46
N LYS A 113 8.15 -4.20 -14.37
CA LYS A 113 7.76 -5.05 -15.53
C LYS A 113 6.25 -5.24 -15.65
N THR A 114 5.55 -5.11 -14.52
CA THR A 114 4.10 -5.28 -14.42
C THR A 114 3.50 -4.03 -13.82
N ILE A 115 2.40 -3.56 -14.39
CA ILE A 115 1.70 -2.36 -13.96
C ILE A 115 0.26 -2.74 -13.62
N ALA A 116 -0.20 -2.26 -12.47
CA ALA A 116 -1.53 -2.57 -11.97
C ALA A 116 -2.37 -1.33 -11.69
N TYR A 117 -3.50 -1.23 -12.39
CA TYR A 117 -4.51 -0.20 -12.17
C TYR A 117 -5.86 -0.60 -12.77
N ASN A 118 -6.93 0.04 -12.33
CA ASN A 118 -8.25 -0.12 -12.94
C ASN A 118 -8.36 0.71 -14.23
N ALA A 119 -8.26 0.05 -15.39
CA ALA A 119 -8.23 0.73 -16.68
C ALA A 119 -9.52 1.45 -17.07
N SER A 120 -10.64 1.13 -16.44
CA SER A 120 -11.88 1.89 -16.65
C SER A 120 -11.76 3.35 -16.16
N ASN A 121 -10.86 3.63 -15.21
CA ASN A 121 -10.72 4.95 -14.61
C ASN A 121 -9.84 5.91 -15.44
N GLU A 122 -9.09 5.41 -16.43
CA GLU A 122 -8.13 6.21 -17.21
C GLU A 122 -8.73 7.50 -17.78
N ARG A 123 -9.98 7.43 -18.26
CA ARG A 123 -10.69 8.58 -18.85
C ARG A 123 -10.90 9.75 -17.88
N HIS A 124 -10.77 9.53 -16.58
CA HIS A 124 -10.94 10.52 -15.52
C HIS A 124 -9.63 11.11 -15.04
N TRP A 125 -8.49 10.52 -15.42
CA TRP A 125 -7.18 10.94 -14.96
C TRP A 125 -6.76 12.29 -15.57
N PRO A 126 -5.79 12.99 -14.95
CA PRO A 126 -5.12 14.12 -15.58
C PRO A 126 -4.50 13.74 -16.93
N GLU A 127 -4.38 14.72 -17.85
CA GLU A 127 -3.92 14.46 -19.22
C GLU A 127 -2.52 13.86 -19.29
N GLY A 128 -1.60 14.31 -18.42
CA GLY A 128 -0.25 13.75 -18.34
C GLY A 128 -0.25 12.27 -17.96
N LEU A 129 -1.11 11.84 -17.03
CA LEU A 129 -1.23 10.43 -16.67
C LEU A 129 -1.93 9.60 -17.77
N GLN A 130 -2.88 10.19 -18.50
CA GLN A 130 -3.44 9.55 -19.70
C GLN A 130 -2.39 9.36 -20.79
N ALA A 131 -1.50 10.34 -20.99
CA ALA A 131 -0.38 10.24 -21.92
C ALA A 131 0.60 9.14 -21.48
N TRP A 132 0.97 9.10 -20.20
CA TRP A 132 1.78 8.01 -19.64
C TRP A 132 1.17 6.62 -19.92
N ALA A 133 -0.16 6.47 -19.74
CA ALA A 133 -0.84 5.21 -19.99
C ALA A 133 -0.82 4.82 -21.48
N ARG A 134 -0.96 5.79 -22.40
CA ARG A 134 -0.81 5.55 -23.84
C ARG A 134 0.60 5.12 -24.20
N ASP A 135 1.61 5.80 -23.67
CA ASP A 135 3.03 5.51 -23.92
C ASP A 135 3.42 4.12 -23.41
N LEU A 136 2.90 3.73 -22.26
CA LEU A 136 3.06 2.40 -21.68
C LEU A 136 2.46 1.32 -22.58
N ARG A 137 1.25 1.54 -23.13
CA ARG A 137 0.57 0.59 -24.03
C ARG A 137 1.21 0.49 -25.41
N ALA A 138 1.85 1.55 -25.89
CA ALA A 138 2.59 1.52 -27.15
C ALA A 138 3.80 0.56 -27.10
N GLY A 139 4.22 0.16 -25.89
CA GLY A 139 5.22 -0.89 -25.69
C GLY A 139 6.56 -0.57 -26.34
N LYS A 140 7.18 -1.59 -26.93
CA LYS A 140 8.47 -1.46 -27.64
C LYS A 140 8.45 -0.48 -28.82
N ASP A 141 7.30 -0.27 -29.44
CA ASP A 141 7.15 0.63 -30.60
C ASP A 141 6.86 2.08 -30.17
N GLY A 142 6.64 2.29 -28.88
CA GLY A 142 6.39 3.58 -28.25
C GLY A 142 7.63 4.22 -27.60
N PRO A 143 7.46 5.38 -26.96
CA PRO A 143 8.57 6.13 -26.35
C PRO A 143 9.21 5.41 -25.16
N ARG A 144 8.54 4.39 -24.58
CA ARG A 144 9.09 3.59 -23.50
C ARG A 144 10.12 2.55 -23.98
N GLY A 145 10.11 2.19 -25.27
CA GLY A 145 11.08 1.28 -25.89
C GLY A 145 11.08 -0.14 -25.31
N ARG A 146 10.03 -0.54 -24.58
CA ARG A 146 9.88 -1.87 -23.98
C ARG A 146 8.41 -2.19 -23.70
N ASP A 147 8.11 -3.48 -23.61
CA ASP A 147 6.78 -3.97 -23.28
C ASP A 147 6.55 -4.05 -21.76
N PHE A 148 5.31 -3.86 -21.35
CA PHE A 148 4.84 -3.99 -19.97
C PHE A 148 3.70 -4.99 -19.90
N ASN A 149 3.61 -5.71 -18.78
CA ASN A 149 2.49 -6.56 -18.49
C ASN A 149 1.44 -5.81 -17.65
N MET A 150 0.16 -6.02 -17.91
CA MET A 150 -0.93 -5.39 -17.17
C MET A 150 -1.61 -6.39 -16.23
N ARG A 151 -1.80 -6.04 -14.96
CA ARG A 151 -2.52 -6.86 -13.97
C ARG A 151 -3.47 -5.98 -13.16
N TRP A 152 -4.48 -6.57 -12.54
CA TRP A 152 -5.36 -5.87 -11.61
C TRP A 152 -6.08 -6.88 -10.73
N LEU A 153 -5.61 -7.04 -9.50
CA LEU A 153 -6.20 -7.93 -8.50
C LEU A 153 -7.40 -7.30 -7.77
N ALA A 154 -7.61 -5.99 -7.93
CA ALA A 154 -8.68 -5.22 -7.28
C ALA A 154 -8.63 -5.16 -5.74
N ALA A 155 -7.50 -5.54 -5.13
CA ALA A 155 -7.22 -5.40 -3.70
C ALA A 155 -5.79 -4.86 -3.51
N ALA A 156 -5.62 -3.82 -2.70
CA ALA A 156 -4.33 -3.15 -2.52
C ALA A 156 -3.31 -4.07 -1.84
N VAL A 157 -3.74 -4.87 -0.86
CA VAL A 157 -2.94 -5.89 -0.17
C VAL A 157 -2.50 -7.02 -1.10
N GLY A 158 -3.37 -7.43 -2.03
CA GLY A 158 -3.03 -8.42 -3.06
C GLY A 158 -1.97 -7.90 -4.01
N GLU A 159 -2.09 -6.64 -4.43
CA GLU A 159 -1.08 -5.98 -5.27
C GLU A 159 0.22 -5.73 -4.52
N LEU A 160 0.18 -5.36 -3.23
CA LEU A 160 1.35 -5.24 -2.35
C LEU A 160 2.10 -6.58 -2.31
N HIS A 161 1.42 -7.67 -2.00
CA HIS A 161 2.02 -9.00 -1.92
C HIS A 161 2.67 -9.40 -3.25
N ARG A 162 1.94 -9.25 -4.37
CA ARG A 162 2.47 -9.53 -5.71
C ARG A 162 3.68 -8.68 -6.03
N ILE A 163 3.65 -7.38 -5.74
CA ILE A 163 4.73 -6.44 -6.04
C ILE A 163 5.97 -6.79 -5.22
N LEU A 164 5.83 -7.09 -3.93
CA LEU A 164 6.96 -7.50 -3.08
C LEU A 164 7.66 -8.75 -3.62
N LEU A 165 6.94 -9.71 -4.21
CA LEU A 165 7.51 -10.96 -4.71
C LEU A 165 7.96 -10.91 -6.17
N GLN A 166 7.31 -10.10 -7.01
CA GLN A 166 7.50 -10.13 -8.48
C GLN A 166 7.89 -8.77 -9.08
N GLY A 167 7.94 -7.72 -8.25
CA GLY A 167 8.12 -6.34 -8.70
C GLY A 167 6.91 -5.79 -9.45
N GLY A 168 7.10 -4.57 -9.98
CA GLY A 168 6.06 -3.82 -10.67
C GLY A 168 5.61 -2.59 -9.90
N ALA A 169 4.50 -1.99 -10.34
CA ALA A 169 3.89 -0.84 -9.69
C ALA A 169 2.37 -0.95 -9.68
N PHE A 170 1.75 -0.33 -8.68
CA PHE A 170 0.32 -0.17 -8.50
C PHE A 170 -0.05 1.31 -8.55
N LEU A 171 -1.19 1.63 -9.16
CA LEU A 171 -1.71 2.99 -9.25
C LEU A 171 -3.19 3.04 -8.89
N TYR A 172 -3.49 3.91 -7.93
CA TYR A 172 -4.82 4.43 -7.63
C TYR A 172 -4.71 5.94 -7.39
N PRO A 173 -4.56 6.74 -8.46
CA PRO A 173 -4.35 8.17 -8.36
C PRO A 173 -5.64 8.90 -7.94
N ALA A 174 -5.49 10.16 -7.55
CA ALA A 174 -6.60 11.10 -7.56
C ALA A 174 -7.12 11.29 -9.00
N ASP A 175 -8.42 11.53 -9.16
CA ASP A 175 -9.00 11.77 -10.48
C ASP A 175 -10.17 12.77 -10.45
N ARG A 176 -10.73 13.05 -11.64
CA ARG A 176 -11.75 14.10 -11.84
C ARG A 176 -13.16 13.69 -11.42
N ARG A 177 -13.39 12.46 -10.94
CA ARG A 177 -14.71 12.05 -10.43
C ARG A 177 -14.95 12.73 -9.09
N ARG A 178 -16.20 13.17 -8.88
CA ARG A 178 -16.64 13.75 -7.61
C ARG A 178 -16.37 12.78 -6.46
N GLY A 179 -15.64 13.22 -5.45
CA GLY A 179 -15.25 12.43 -4.27
C GLY A 179 -13.96 11.60 -4.43
N TYR A 180 -13.27 11.69 -5.57
CA TYR A 180 -12.01 11.02 -5.87
C TYR A 180 -10.82 11.99 -5.98
N GLU A 181 -11.05 13.26 -5.66
CA GLU A 181 -10.05 14.34 -5.78
C GLU A 181 -8.85 14.12 -4.84
N ASN A 182 -9.06 13.38 -3.75
CA ASN A 182 -8.03 12.97 -2.81
C ASN A 182 -7.73 11.46 -2.89
N GLY A 183 -8.07 10.79 -4.00
CA GLY A 183 -8.01 9.33 -4.11
C GLY A 183 -9.09 8.63 -3.26
N ARG A 184 -8.93 7.32 -3.04
CA ARG A 184 -9.95 6.50 -2.38
C ARG A 184 -9.46 5.62 -1.23
N LEU A 185 -8.17 5.33 -1.18
CA LEU A 185 -7.55 4.54 -0.12
C LEU A 185 -7.45 5.40 1.14
N ARG A 186 -7.40 4.80 2.32
CA ARG A 186 -7.28 5.49 3.59
C ARG A 186 -5.82 5.65 3.96
N LEU A 187 -5.45 6.86 4.36
CA LEU A 187 -4.05 7.21 4.58
C LEU A 187 -3.40 6.38 5.69
N ILE A 188 -4.09 6.20 6.82
CA ILE A 188 -3.45 5.70 8.04
C ILE A 188 -3.32 4.17 8.04
N TYR A 189 -4.38 3.44 7.69
CA TYR A 189 -4.44 1.99 7.82
C TYR A 189 -4.39 1.20 6.51
N GLU A 190 -4.44 1.87 5.34
CA GLU A 190 -4.17 1.23 4.05
C GLU A 190 -2.85 1.73 3.45
N ALA A 191 -2.76 3.02 3.13
CA ALA A 191 -1.61 3.59 2.42
C ALA A 191 -0.33 3.62 3.28
N GLY A 192 -0.44 3.99 4.56
CA GLY A 192 0.67 4.04 5.52
C GLY A 192 1.43 2.71 5.65
N PRO A 193 0.79 1.58 6.00
CA PRO A 193 1.47 0.29 6.09
C PRO A 193 2.04 -0.18 4.75
N ILE A 194 1.32 0.01 3.64
CA ILE A 194 1.83 -0.29 2.29
C ILE A 194 3.11 0.51 2.01
N ALA A 195 3.09 1.82 2.24
CA ALA A 195 4.21 2.70 1.98
C ALA A 195 5.44 2.34 2.83
N PHE A 196 5.24 2.05 4.12
CA PHE A 196 6.31 1.60 5.00
C PHE A 196 6.97 0.34 4.47
N LEU A 197 6.20 -0.68 4.11
CA LEU A 197 6.74 -1.94 3.58
C LEU A 197 7.45 -1.74 2.23
N ILE A 198 6.88 -0.94 1.33
CA ILE A 198 7.48 -0.71 0.01
C ILE A 198 8.81 0.05 0.12
N GLU A 199 8.89 1.08 0.97
CA GLU A 199 10.15 1.79 1.20
C GLU A 199 11.21 0.91 1.88
N GLN A 200 10.81 0.05 2.83
CA GLN A 200 11.69 -0.93 3.45
C GLN A 200 12.23 -1.98 2.46
N ALA A 201 11.52 -2.21 1.35
CA ALA A 201 11.98 -3.04 0.24
C ALA A 201 12.75 -2.25 -0.84
N GLY A 202 13.07 -0.98 -0.62
CA GLY A 202 13.79 -0.14 -1.58
C GLY A 202 12.92 0.41 -2.73
N GLY A 203 11.60 0.29 -2.64
CA GLY A 203 10.67 0.92 -3.56
C GLY A 203 10.27 2.34 -3.14
N ARG A 204 9.21 2.87 -3.76
CA ARG A 204 8.62 4.17 -3.41
C ARG A 204 7.10 4.07 -3.31
N ALA A 205 6.51 4.93 -2.48
CA ALA A 205 5.06 5.14 -2.39
C ALA A 205 4.73 6.64 -2.28
N THR A 206 3.80 7.14 -3.09
CA THR A 206 3.45 8.55 -3.21
C THR A 206 1.95 8.74 -3.48
N ASP A 207 1.40 9.90 -3.14
CA ASP A 207 0.07 10.33 -3.60
C ASP A 207 0.10 10.91 -5.03
N GLY A 208 1.29 10.95 -5.64
CA GLY A 208 1.55 11.58 -6.95
C GLY A 208 2.42 12.82 -6.83
N VAL A 209 2.50 13.42 -5.64
CA VAL A 209 3.29 14.64 -5.35
C VAL A 209 4.18 14.43 -4.13
N THR A 210 3.60 13.99 -3.02
CA THR A 210 4.25 13.83 -1.72
C THR A 210 4.43 12.34 -1.43
N PRO A 211 5.57 11.92 -0.83
CA PRO A 211 5.68 10.54 -0.34
C PRO A 211 4.62 10.28 0.73
N ILE A 212 4.00 9.09 0.70
CA ILE A 212 2.85 8.77 1.56
C ILE A 212 3.19 8.93 3.05
N LEU A 213 4.39 8.51 3.45
CA LEU A 213 4.81 8.58 4.86
C LEU A 213 5.07 10.01 5.35
N ASP A 214 5.22 10.97 4.44
CA ASP A 214 5.44 12.38 4.77
C ASP A 214 4.13 13.19 4.87
N LEU A 215 3.00 12.61 4.47
CA LEU A 215 1.69 13.25 4.58
C LEU A 215 1.23 13.36 6.03
N LEU A 216 0.66 14.52 6.38
CA LEU A 216 -0.05 14.72 7.65
C LEU A 216 -1.53 14.36 7.47
N PRO A 217 -2.08 13.40 8.23
CA PRO A 217 -3.50 13.06 8.14
C PRO A 217 -4.40 14.24 8.55
N THR A 218 -5.39 14.55 7.72
CA THR A 218 -6.43 15.55 8.03
C THR A 218 -7.53 15.01 8.95
N GLY A 219 -7.53 13.71 9.19
CA GLY A 219 -8.45 12.99 10.06
C GLY A 219 -8.14 11.48 10.06
N HIS A 220 -8.74 10.73 10.98
CA HIS A 220 -8.47 9.29 11.14
C HIS A 220 -8.79 8.47 9.89
N HIS A 221 -9.83 8.86 9.16
CA HIS A 221 -10.29 8.19 7.95
C HIS A 221 -10.00 9.02 6.69
N ALA A 222 -8.97 9.88 6.69
CA ALA A 222 -8.65 10.69 5.51
C ALA A 222 -8.32 9.80 4.29
N HIS A 223 -8.89 10.15 3.13
CA HIS A 223 -8.51 9.51 1.87
C HIS A 223 -7.18 10.02 1.35
N THR A 224 -6.49 9.18 0.58
CA THR A 224 -5.30 9.53 -0.17
C THR A 224 -5.28 8.80 -1.52
N ALA A 225 -4.64 9.43 -2.50
CA ALA A 225 -4.19 8.75 -3.70
C ALA A 225 -3.01 7.85 -3.33
N LEU A 226 -2.83 6.75 -4.05
CA LEU A 226 -1.76 5.82 -3.74
C LEU A 226 -1.15 5.24 -5.02
N ILE A 227 0.13 5.52 -5.21
CA ILE A 227 0.99 4.93 -6.24
C ILE A 227 2.18 4.32 -5.53
N PHE A 228 2.46 3.03 -5.74
CA PHE A 228 3.59 2.38 -5.08
C PHE A 228 4.25 1.28 -5.92
N GLY A 229 5.50 0.95 -5.60
CA GLY A 229 6.24 -0.17 -6.16
C GLY A 229 7.66 0.21 -6.56
N ALA A 230 8.08 -0.26 -7.74
CA ALA A 230 9.41 -0.03 -8.29
C ALA A 230 9.72 1.47 -8.44
N SER A 231 10.84 1.92 -7.87
CA SER A 231 11.18 3.33 -7.67
C SER A 231 11.17 4.16 -8.95
N ASP A 232 11.77 3.66 -10.02
CA ASP A 232 11.90 4.41 -11.29
C ASP A 232 10.53 4.64 -11.91
N GLU A 233 9.64 3.64 -11.85
CA GLU A 233 8.30 3.76 -12.42
C GLU A 233 7.44 4.73 -11.60
N VAL A 234 7.51 4.65 -10.28
CA VAL A 234 6.80 5.58 -9.39
C VAL A 234 7.22 7.03 -9.65
N GLU A 235 8.51 7.29 -9.87
CA GLU A 235 9.01 8.62 -10.25
C GLU A 235 8.54 9.08 -11.63
N ILE A 236 8.51 8.17 -12.63
CA ILE A 236 7.96 8.46 -13.96
C ILE A 236 6.48 8.85 -13.86
N ILE A 237 5.69 8.10 -13.09
CA ILE A 237 4.27 8.38 -12.87
C ILE A 237 4.09 9.73 -12.17
N GLY A 238 4.84 10.02 -11.10
CA GLY A 238 4.77 11.30 -10.39
C GLY A 238 5.03 12.49 -11.31
N ARG A 239 6.05 12.42 -12.18
CA ARG A 239 6.32 13.46 -13.18
C ARG A 239 5.16 13.67 -14.16
N SER A 240 4.46 12.60 -14.54
CA SER A 240 3.29 12.70 -15.42
C SER A 240 2.10 13.41 -14.76
N LEU A 241 2.04 13.44 -13.43
CA LEU A 241 1.01 14.16 -12.67
C LEU A 241 1.35 15.64 -12.46
N SER A 242 2.64 15.98 -12.37
CA SER A 242 3.09 17.39 -12.21
C SER A 242 3.15 18.18 -13.53
N ALA A 243 3.10 17.52 -14.68
CA ALA A 243 3.19 18.16 -16.00
C ALA A 243 1.84 18.71 -16.53
N ALA A 244 0.83 18.84 -15.65
CA ALA A 244 -0.53 19.27 -15.97
C ALA A 244 -0.80 20.71 -15.52
#